data_AF-A0A383D7S6-F1
#
_entry.id   AF-A0A383D7S6-F1
#
_cell.length_a   1.000
_cell.length_b   1.000
_cell.length_c   1.000
_cell.angle_alpha   90.00
_cell.angle_beta   90.00
_cell.angle_gamma   90.00
#
_symmetry.space_group_name_H-M   'P 1'
#
loop_
_entity.id
_entity.type
_entity.pdbx_description
1 polymer ?
#
loop_
_entity_poly.entity_id
_entity_poly.type
_entity_poly.pdbx_seq_one_letter_code
_entity_poly.pdbx_strand_id
1 'polypeptide(L)'
;TFTLSPSDNLSNYTSYKTRVTTAVKDSSGNTLSSQYESSSFTTVNTEISVVVISPVDRQDWLLGGVDNETYIKAQFSKLNEVWSSQDVGGKVTFAGFKIVDYSSYTSDNTSGTASSSGWKADLTSALMNHTDSPNIHSTLQDNLTSVLNEYGADCLIYWRKHGDGSNAVNGASTIGADKHRCMLQIGLYSFGKLVTLAHEFGHLQGCRHEYGYESPSPVTFTYVDNDTYTDYYRTI
;
A
#
# COMPACT_ATOMS: atom_id res chain seq x y z
N THR A 1 -35.65 -1.90 11.18
CA THR A 1 -34.18 -1.78 10.99
C THR A 1 -33.81 -0.31 11.09
N PHE A 2 -32.61 0.02 11.57
CA PHE A 2 -32.10 1.40 11.59
C PHE A 2 -30.74 1.45 10.89
N THR A 3 -30.39 2.62 10.36
CA THR A 3 -29.10 2.87 9.71
C THR A 3 -28.48 4.09 10.39
N LEU A 4 -27.18 4.01 10.68
CA LEU A 4 -26.39 5.13 11.18
C LEU A 4 -25.36 5.48 10.11
N SER A 5 -25.35 6.74 9.71
CA SER A 5 -24.34 7.31 8.84
C SER A 5 -23.67 8.46 9.59
N PRO A 6 -22.35 8.40 9.86
CA PRO A 6 -21.61 9.54 10.37
C PRO A 6 -21.82 10.76 9.45
N SER A 7 -21.99 11.94 10.02
CA SER A 7 -22.06 13.19 9.24
C SER A 7 -20.69 13.63 8.72
N ASP A 8 -19.63 13.16 9.38
CA ASP A 8 -18.24 13.50 9.14
C ASP A 8 -17.37 12.24 9.24
N ASN A 9 -16.13 12.36 8.76
CA ASN A 9 -15.14 11.30 8.92
C ASN A 9 -14.90 10.98 10.40
N LEU A 10 -14.74 9.70 10.69
CA LEU A 10 -14.31 9.26 12.00
C LEU A 10 -12.83 9.63 12.19
N SER A 11 -12.49 10.11 13.39
CA SER A 11 -11.11 10.40 13.77
C SER A 11 -10.25 9.14 13.71
N ASN A 12 -9.00 9.28 13.30
CA ASN A 12 -8.03 8.18 13.23
C ASN A 12 -7.67 7.64 14.64
N TYR A 13 -7.24 6.38 14.73
CA TYR A 13 -6.87 5.68 15.98
C TYR A 13 -7.90 5.75 17.10
N THR A 14 -9.17 5.90 16.77
CA THR A 14 -10.21 6.17 17.76
C THR A 14 -11.17 4.99 17.81
N SER A 15 -11.39 4.48 19.02
CA SER A 15 -12.37 3.42 19.24
C SER A 15 -13.78 4.01 19.27
N TYR A 16 -14.62 3.51 18.38
CA TYR A 16 -16.04 3.84 18.30
C TYR A 16 -16.89 2.63 18.66
N LYS A 17 -18.06 2.91 19.22
CA LYS A 17 -19.14 1.93 19.37
C LYS A 17 -20.47 2.61 19.06
N THR A 18 -21.41 1.83 18.58
CA THR A 18 -22.78 2.28 18.38
C THR A 18 -23.56 2.07 19.67
N ARG A 19 -24.28 3.11 20.13
CA ARG A 19 -25.19 3.03 21.26
C ARG A 19 -26.58 3.53 20.83
N VAL A 20 -27.59 2.67 20.97
CA VAL A 20 -29.00 3.01 20.72
C VAL A 20 -29.75 2.95 22.04
N THR A 21 -30.24 4.09 22.50
CA THR A 21 -30.92 4.20 23.79
C THR A 21 -32.39 3.80 23.70
N THR A 22 -33.03 3.57 24.85
CA THR A 22 -34.46 3.27 24.95
C THR A 22 -35.37 4.43 24.52
N ALA A 23 -34.81 5.60 24.18
CA ALA A 23 -35.58 6.73 23.65
C ALA A 23 -36.05 6.50 22.20
N VAL A 24 -35.39 5.61 21.45
CA VAL A 24 -35.80 5.26 20.09
C VAL A 24 -37.11 4.47 20.11
N LYS A 25 -38.02 4.79 19.18
CA LYS A 25 -39.33 4.15 19.04
C LYS A 25 -39.52 3.56 17.65
N ASP A 26 -40.30 2.48 17.56
CA ASP A 26 -40.79 1.96 16.29
C ASP A 26 -41.99 2.76 15.74
N SER A 27 -42.52 2.37 14.58
CA SER A 27 -43.68 3.02 13.94
C SER A 27 -44.97 2.94 14.75
N SER A 28 -45.04 2.03 15.73
CA SER A 28 -46.16 1.87 16.65
C SER A 28 -45.95 2.60 17.98
N GLY A 29 -44.81 3.29 18.13
CA GLY A 29 -44.46 4.05 19.33
C GLY A 29 -43.84 3.24 20.45
N ASN A 30 -43.52 1.95 20.23
CA ASN A 30 -42.89 1.11 21.24
C ASN A 30 -41.40 1.46 21.38
N THR A 31 -40.93 1.63 22.60
CA THR A 31 -39.51 1.83 22.91
C THR A 31 -38.75 0.51 22.91
N LEU A 32 -37.43 0.56 22.77
CA LEU A 32 -36.59 -0.59 23.09
C LEU A 32 -36.76 -0.99 24.56
N SER A 33 -36.80 -2.31 24.84
CA SER A 33 -36.87 -2.85 26.20
C SER A 33 -35.59 -2.59 27.00
N SER A 34 -34.46 -2.44 26.30
CA SER A 34 -33.15 -2.12 26.87
C SER A 34 -32.29 -1.41 25.84
N GLN A 35 -31.25 -0.74 26.31
CA GLN A 35 -30.25 -0.13 25.44
C GLN A 35 -29.48 -1.20 24.65
N TYR A 36 -29.24 -0.92 23.37
CA TYR A 36 -28.31 -1.68 22.56
C TYR A 36 -26.93 -0.99 22.54
N GLU A 37 -25.87 -1.78 22.70
CA GLU A 37 -24.50 -1.38 22.40
C GLU A 37 -23.86 -2.41 21.46
N SER A 38 -23.17 -1.94 20.43
CA SER A 38 -22.35 -2.80 19.58
C SER A 38 -21.03 -3.16 20.26
N SER A 39 -20.31 -4.15 19.71
CA SER A 39 -18.87 -4.25 19.93
C SER A 39 -18.17 -2.96 19.50
N SER A 40 -17.01 -2.68 20.10
CA SER A 40 -16.18 -1.55 19.68
C SER A 40 -15.40 -1.92 18.42
N PHE A 41 -15.18 -0.94 17.56
CA PHE A 41 -14.21 -0.99 16.47
C PHE A 41 -13.27 0.21 16.61
N THR A 42 -12.02 0.07 16.17
CA THR A 42 -11.05 1.17 16.20
C THR A 42 -10.73 1.55 14.77
N THR A 43 -10.84 2.84 14.45
CA THR A 43 -10.36 3.35 13.17
C THR A 43 -8.86 3.18 13.08
N VAL A 44 -8.35 2.85 11.90
CA VAL A 44 -6.93 2.62 11.71
C VAL A 44 -6.15 3.94 11.80
N ASN A 45 -5.02 3.92 12.50
CA ASN A 45 -3.93 4.87 12.31
C ASN A 45 -2.66 4.04 12.39
N THR A 46 -2.32 3.40 11.28
CA THR A 46 -1.23 2.44 11.27
C THR A 46 0.03 3.13 10.79
N GLU A 47 1.10 3.00 11.58
CA GLU A 47 2.41 2.95 10.97
C GLU A 47 2.43 1.72 10.06
N ILE A 48 2.80 1.92 8.79
CA ILE A 48 3.00 0.87 7.81
C ILE A 48 4.50 0.66 7.74
N SER A 49 5.01 -0.40 8.36
CA SER A 49 6.41 -0.77 8.33
C SER A 49 6.74 -1.42 6.99
N VAL A 50 7.67 -0.84 6.23
CA VAL A 50 7.95 -1.24 4.85
C VAL A 50 9.36 -1.76 4.69
N VAL A 51 9.48 -2.99 4.18
CA VAL A 51 10.73 -3.51 3.64
C VAL A 51 10.80 -3.23 2.14
N VAL A 52 11.94 -2.76 1.66
CA VAL A 52 12.17 -2.56 0.22
C VAL A 52 13.15 -3.61 -0.28
N ILE A 53 12.77 -4.33 -1.33
CA ILE A 53 13.68 -5.24 -2.03
C ILE A 53 14.08 -4.68 -3.39
N SER A 54 15.27 -5.04 -3.86
CA SER A 54 15.75 -4.61 -5.17
C SER A 54 16.67 -5.65 -5.80
N PRO A 55 16.68 -5.80 -7.14
CA PRO A 55 17.51 -6.83 -7.75
C PRO A 55 19.00 -6.43 -7.69
N VAL A 56 19.87 -7.42 -7.57
CA VAL A 56 21.34 -7.24 -7.49
C VAL A 56 21.95 -6.41 -8.63
N ASP A 57 21.33 -6.41 -9.80
CA ASP A 57 21.82 -5.74 -11.01
C ASP A 57 21.06 -4.44 -11.34
N ARG A 58 20.51 -3.78 -10.32
CA ARG A 58 19.89 -2.45 -10.48
C ARG A 58 20.97 -1.37 -10.75
N GLN A 59 20.58 -0.34 -11.51
CA GLN A 59 21.46 0.76 -11.94
C GLN A 59 21.59 1.86 -10.88
N ASP A 60 22.39 1.61 -9.84
CA ASP A 60 22.50 2.48 -8.66
C ASP A 60 23.10 3.87 -8.93
N TRP A 61 23.97 4.01 -9.94
CA TRP A 61 24.56 5.32 -10.30
C TRP A 61 23.52 6.36 -10.73
N LEU A 62 22.30 5.94 -11.09
CA LEU A 62 21.19 6.83 -11.42
C LEU A 62 20.59 7.53 -10.19
N LEU A 63 21.01 7.17 -8.97
CA LEU A 63 20.55 7.77 -7.71
C LEU A 63 21.45 8.92 -7.22
N GLY A 64 22.39 9.39 -8.03
CA GLY A 64 23.26 10.51 -7.65
C GLY A 64 24.25 10.17 -6.53
N GLY A 65 24.57 8.89 -6.33
CA GLY A 65 25.58 8.43 -5.38
C GLY A 65 25.14 8.31 -3.92
N VAL A 66 23.83 8.42 -3.65
CA VAL A 66 23.27 8.18 -2.31
C VAL A 66 23.03 6.68 -2.12
N ASP A 67 23.27 6.17 -0.91
CA ASP A 67 22.97 4.78 -0.58
C ASP A 67 21.46 4.51 -0.55
N ASN A 68 21.09 3.23 -0.66
CA ASN A 68 19.69 2.83 -0.85
C ASN A 68 18.81 3.18 0.34
N GLU A 69 19.28 2.94 1.56
CA GLU A 69 18.47 3.22 2.73
C GLU A 69 18.25 4.71 2.91
N THR A 70 19.29 5.52 2.73
CA THR A 70 19.19 6.98 2.82
C THR A 70 18.21 7.51 1.77
N TYR A 71 18.30 7.02 0.53
CA TYR A 71 17.37 7.42 -0.52
C TYR A 71 15.92 7.03 -0.18
N ILE A 72 15.69 5.79 0.26
CA ILE A 72 14.36 5.29 0.61
C ILE A 72 13.75 6.08 1.78
N LYS A 73 14.51 6.26 2.86
CA LYS A 73 14.09 7.03 4.04
C LYS A 73 13.71 8.45 3.66
N ALA A 74 14.46 9.09 2.75
CA ALA A 74 14.13 10.41 2.24
C ALA A 74 12.78 10.42 1.49
N GLN A 75 12.51 9.44 0.62
CA GLN A 75 11.22 9.37 -0.08
C GLN A 75 10.05 9.11 0.88
N PHE A 76 10.23 8.24 1.88
CA PHE A 76 9.21 8.00 2.90
C PHE A 76 8.98 9.23 3.79
N SER A 77 10.02 10.01 4.10
CA SER A 77 9.85 11.29 4.82
C SER A 77 8.96 12.24 4.02
N LYS A 78 9.25 12.43 2.73
CA LYS A 78 8.45 13.28 1.84
C LYS A 78 6.98 12.82 1.75
N LEU A 79 6.76 11.51 1.64
CA LEU A 79 5.42 10.93 1.63
C LEU A 79 4.66 11.24 2.93
N ASN A 80 5.31 11.02 4.08
CA ASN A 80 4.71 11.27 5.39
C ASN A 80 4.42 12.75 5.64
N GLU A 81 5.30 13.66 5.18
CA GLU A 81 5.07 15.10 5.26
C GLU A 81 3.80 15.49 4.49
N VAL A 82 3.62 14.95 3.29
CA VAL A 82 2.39 15.18 2.52
C VAL A 82 1.18 14.59 3.24
N TRP A 83 1.22 13.32 3.65
CA TRP A 83 0.10 12.70 4.37
C TRP A 83 -0.29 13.48 5.62
N SER A 84 0.69 13.93 6.41
CA SER A 84 0.46 14.76 7.59
C SER A 84 -0.15 16.11 7.24
N SER A 85 0.26 16.74 6.14
CA SER A 85 -0.29 18.03 5.69
C SER A 85 -1.76 17.94 5.25
N GLN A 86 -2.23 16.73 4.93
CA GLN A 86 -3.55 16.46 4.36
C GLN A 86 -4.49 15.71 5.30
N ASP A 87 -4.08 15.53 6.56
CA ASP A 87 -4.83 14.79 7.58
C ASP A 87 -5.27 13.38 7.11
N VAL A 88 -4.45 12.77 6.23
CA VAL A 88 -4.63 11.42 5.69
C VAL A 88 -4.60 10.39 6.83
N GLY A 89 -3.80 10.64 7.86
CA GLY A 89 -3.47 9.67 8.89
C GLY A 89 -2.48 8.61 8.42
N GLY A 90 -1.95 7.82 9.35
CA GLY A 90 -0.93 6.81 9.09
C GLY A 90 0.46 7.39 8.80
N LYS A 91 1.47 6.49 8.75
CA LYS A 91 2.86 6.85 8.45
C LYS A 91 3.58 5.66 7.84
N VAL A 92 4.29 5.84 6.75
CA VAL A 92 5.22 4.83 6.24
C VAL A 92 6.52 4.88 7.03
N THR A 93 6.92 3.75 7.62
CA THR A 93 8.20 3.60 8.31
C THR A 93 9.10 2.63 7.56
N PHE A 94 10.41 2.82 7.69
CA PHE A 94 11.39 1.99 7.01
C PHE A 94 11.76 0.80 7.90
N ALA A 95 11.35 -0.41 7.49
CA ALA A 95 11.70 -1.66 8.16
C ALA A 95 13.11 -2.13 7.78
N GLY A 96 13.48 -1.96 6.51
CA GLY A 96 14.79 -2.36 6.01
C GLY A 96 14.86 -2.43 4.49
N PHE A 97 16.05 -2.74 4.00
CA PHE A 97 16.35 -2.89 2.58
C PHE A 97 17.09 -4.20 2.32
N LYS A 98 16.68 -4.95 1.30
CA LYS A 98 17.32 -6.21 0.92
C LYS A 98 17.60 -6.28 -0.57
N ILE A 99 18.84 -6.55 -0.93
CA ILE A 99 19.20 -6.93 -2.29
C ILE A 99 18.79 -8.40 -2.49
N VAL A 100 18.07 -8.67 -3.57
CA VAL A 100 17.63 -10.02 -3.94
C VAL A 100 18.26 -10.46 -5.26
N ASP A 101 18.59 -11.75 -5.34
CA ASP A 101 18.97 -12.41 -6.58
C ASP A 101 18.26 -13.76 -6.64
N TYR A 102 17.30 -13.86 -7.55
CA TYR A 102 16.59 -15.11 -7.84
C TYR A 102 17.01 -15.67 -9.20
N SER A 103 18.26 -15.47 -9.61
CA SER A 103 18.81 -16.01 -10.85
C SER A 103 18.74 -17.54 -10.97
N SER A 104 18.67 -18.26 -9.85
CA SER A 104 18.45 -19.71 -9.81
C SER A 104 16.98 -20.13 -10.02
N TYR A 105 16.04 -19.18 -10.06
CA TYR A 105 14.64 -19.45 -10.32
C TYR A 105 14.43 -19.88 -11.78
N THR A 106 13.85 -21.06 -12.00
CA THR A 106 13.71 -21.66 -13.34
C THR A 106 12.27 -21.71 -13.86
N SER A 107 11.29 -22.03 -13.01
CA SER A 107 9.84 -21.94 -13.24
C SER A 107 9.08 -22.71 -12.16
N ASP A 108 7.91 -22.19 -11.76
CA ASP A 108 6.87 -22.93 -11.02
C ASP A 108 5.49 -22.28 -11.19
N ASN A 109 5.28 -21.60 -12.33
CA ASN A 109 3.97 -21.15 -12.76
C ASN A 109 3.17 -22.35 -13.33
N THR A 110 1.84 -22.27 -13.27
CA THR A 110 0.87 -23.15 -13.95
C THR A 110 1.19 -23.49 -15.42
N SER A 111 1.96 -22.66 -16.13
CA SER A 111 2.43 -22.88 -17.51
C SER A 111 3.68 -23.77 -17.63
N GLY A 112 4.31 -24.17 -16.53
CA GLY A 112 5.53 -25.01 -16.49
C GLY A 112 6.82 -24.33 -17.00
N THR A 113 6.76 -23.06 -17.39
CA THR A 113 7.90 -22.31 -17.97
C THR A 113 7.98 -20.90 -17.37
N ALA A 114 9.19 -20.44 -17.04
CA ALA A 114 9.43 -19.08 -16.58
C ALA A 114 9.27 -18.12 -17.76
N SER A 115 8.95 -16.86 -17.46
CA SER A 115 8.93 -15.83 -18.49
C SER A 115 10.27 -15.79 -19.21
N SER A 116 10.25 -15.61 -20.54
CA SER A 116 11.46 -15.34 -21.33
C SER A 116 12.19 -14.07 -20.88
N SER A 117 11.52 -13.22 -20.09
CA SER A 117 12.07 -12.01 -19.48
C SER A 117 12.76 -12.26 -18.13
N GLY A 118 12.79 -13.51 -17.66
CA GLY A 118 13.47 -13.95 -16.45
C GLY A 118 12.71 -13.66 -15.15
N TRP A 119 13.35 -14.00 -14.02
CA TRP A 119 12.74 -13.99 -12.68
C TRP A 119 12.19 -12.63 -12.24
N LYS A 120 12.68 -11.51 -12.80
CA LYS A 120 12.24 -10.16 -12.43
C LYS A 120 10.80 -9.87 -12.89
N ALA A 121 10.47 -10.32 -14.09
CA ALA A 121 9.11 -10.23 -14.62
C ALA A 121 8.18 -11.17 -13.85
N ASP A 122 8.65 -12.39 -13.58
CA ASP A 122 7.90 -13.39 -12.80
C ASP A 122 7.69 -12.95 -11.34
N LEU A 123 8.66 -12.26 -10.73
CA LEU A 123 8.53 -11.70 -9.38
C LEU A 123 7.44 -10.63 -9.32
N THR A 124 7.34 -9.80 -10.38
CA THR A 124 6.26 -8.82 -10.48
C THR A 124 4.90 -9.51 -10.52
N SER A 125 4.77 -10.59 -11.30
CA SER A 125 3.56 -11.41 -11.36
C SER A 125 3.25 -12.10 -10.02
N ALA A 126 4.27 -12.67 -9.37
CA ALA A 126 4.18 -13.32 -8.07
C ALA A 126 3.66 -12.38 -6.99
N LEU A 127 4.18 -11.14 -6.99
CA LEU A 127 3.84 -10.07 -6.07
C LEU A 127 2.39 -9.60 -6.27
N MET A 128 1.97 -9.35 -7.51
CA MET A 128 0.63 -8.81 -7.79
C MET A 128 -0.49 -9.84 -7.58
N ASN A 129 -0.18 -11.14 -7.63
CA ASN A 129 -1.15 -12.23 -7.43
C ASN A 129 -0.86 -13.01 -6.14
N HIS A 130 -0.23 -12.36 -5.16
CA HIS A 130 0.19 -13.01 -3.93
C HIS A 130 -1.03 -13.54 -3.14
N THR A 131 -1.04 -14.84 -2.84
CA THR A 131 -2.14 -15.61 -2.21
C THR A 131 -3.43 -15.80 -3.02
N ASP A 132 -3.61 -15.14 -4.17
CA ASP A 132 -4.86 -15.20 -4.96
C ASP A 132 -4.93 -16.41 -5.91
N SER A 133 -3.80 -17.04 -6.20
CA SER A 133 -3.75 -18.23 -7.05
C SER A 133 -2.65 -19.17 -6.55
N PRO A 134 -3.00 -20.25 -5.81
CA PRO A 134 -2.01 -21.27 -5.50
C PRO A 134 -1.44 -21.78 -6.84
N ASN A 135 -0.12 -21.94 -6.91
CA ASN A 135 0.63 -22.40 -8.10
C ASN A 135 1.04 -21.32 -9.14
N ILE A 136 0.90 -20.02 -8.85
CA ILE A 136 1.55 -18.97 -9.65
C ILE A 136 2.80 -18.50 -8.91
N HIS A 137 3.98 -18.86 -9.43
CA HIS A 137 5.27 -18.42 -8.91
C HIS A 137 5.47 -18.69 -7.40
N SER A 138 4.99 -19.83 -6.89
CA SER A 138 4.95 -20.16 -5.45
C SER A 138 6.27 -19.94 -4.72
N THR A 139 7.38 -20.31 -5.34
CA THR A 139 8.74 -20.14 -4.81
C THR A 139 9.08 -18.67 -4.62
N LEU A 140 8.69 -17.81 -5.58
CA LEU A 140 8.88 -16.37 -5.45
C LEU A 140 7.95 -15.77 -4.40
N GLN A 141 6.71 -16.26 -4.29
CA GLN A 141 5.78 -15.86 -3.23
C GLN A 141 6.29 -16.23 -1.83
N ASP A 142 6.83 -17.43 -1.66
CA ASP A 142 7.45 -17.88 -0.42
C ASP A 142 8.67 -17.03 -0.06
N ASN A 143 9.50 -16.70 -1.05
CA ASN A 143 10.63 -15.79 -0.86
C ASN A 143 10.17 -14.38 -0.41
N LEU A 144 9.12 -13.82 -1.03
CA LEU A 144 8.55 -12.53 -0.63
C LEU A 144 8.01 -12.58 0.82
N THR A 145 7.29 -13.64 1.18
CA THR A 145 6.81 -13.87 2.55
C THR A 145 7.97 -14.00 3.54
N SER A 146 9.03 -14.70 3.16
CA SER A 146 10.23 -14.84 3.98
C SER A 146 10.87 -13.49 4.27
N VAL A 147 10.96 -12.59 3.28
CA VAL A 147 11.48 -11.24 3.48
C VAL A 147 10.58 -10.41 4.38
N LEU A 148 9.26 -10.41 4.17
CA LEU A 148 8.31 -9.73 5.07
C LEU A 148 8.49 -10.17 6.52
N ASN A 149 8.63 -11.47 6.75
CA ASN A 149 8.82 -12.05 8.08
C ASN A 149 10.19 -11.71 8.68
N GLU A 150 11.26 -11.75 7.88
CA GLU A 150 12.63 -11.42 8.30
C GLU A 150 12.70 -10.00 8.89
N TYR A 151 12.04 -9.04 8.25
CA TYR A 151 12.05 -7.64 8.68
C TYR A 151 10.91 -7.27 9.64
N GLY A 152 10.00 -8.22 9.92
CA GLY A 152 8.78 -7.92 10.66
C GLY A 152 7.94 -6.80 10.01
N ALA A 153 8.06 -6.64 8.68
CA ALA A 153 7.43 -5.56 7.94
C ALA A 153 5.96 -5.87 7.65
N ASP A 154 5.14 -4.83 7.58
CA ASP A 154 3.72 -4.92 7.20
C ASP A 154 3.58 -5.02 5.68
N CYS A 155 4.44 -4.32 4.94
CA CYS A 155 4.38 -4.26 3.49
C CYS A 155 5.76 -4.38 2.84
N LEU A 156 5.78 -4.84 1.59
CA LEU A 156 7.00 -5.01 0.80
C LEU A 156 6.92 -4.17 -0.48
N ILE A 157 7.96 -3.39 -0.76
CA ILE A 157 8.12 -2.75 -2.07
C ILE A 157 9.21 -3.46 -2.87
N TYR A 158 8.89 -3.97 -4.04
CA TYR A 158 9.87 -4.33 -5.05
C TYR A 158 10.27 -3.08 -5.85
N TRP A 159 11.44 -2.53 -5.53
CA TRP A 159 12.05 -1.43 -6.28
C TRP A 159 12.79 -2.00 -7.49
N ARG A 160 12.11 -1.90 -8.64
CA ARG A 160 12.47 -2.56 -9.89
C ARG A 160 13.68 -1.92 -10.56
N LYS A 161 14.37 -2.74 -11.36
CA LYS A 161 15.40 -2.29 -12.30
C LYS A 161 14.76 -1.65 -13.54
N HIS A 162 15.44 -0.68 -14.14
CA HIS A 162 15.09 -0.19 -15.47
C HIS A 162 15.28 -1.27 -16.55
N GLY A 163 14.25 -1.52 -17.36
CA GLY A 163 14.31 -2.53 -18.42
C GLY A 163 14.33 -3.96 -17.88
N ASP A 164 13.60 -4.23 -16.80
CA ASP A 164 13.49 -5.56 -16.19
C ASP A 164 12.60 -6.56 -16.96
N GLY A 165 12.19 -6.20 -18.19
CA GLY A 165 11.37 -7.03 -19.08
C GLY A 165 9.92 -7.19 -18.63
N SER A 166 9.52 -6.56 -17.52
CA SER A 166 8.12 -6.54 -17.08
C SER A 166 7.35 -5.44 -17.80
N ASN A 167 6.23 -5.82 -18.42
CA ASN A 167 5.27 -4.87 -19.03
C ASN A 167 4.38 -4.18 -17.98
N ALA A 168 4.49 -4.57 -16.71
CA ALA A 168 3.68 -3.97 -15.66
C ALA A 168 4.10 -2.52 -15.42
N VAL A 169 3.13 -1.64 -15.23
CA VAL A 169 3.33 -0.29 -14.66
C VAL A 169 3.61 -0.39 -13.15
N ASN A 170 3.84 0.73 -12.45
CA ASN A 170 3.85 0.68 -10.97
C ASN A 170 2.51 0.10 -10.48
N GLY A 171 2.49 -0.57 -9.33
CA GLY A 171 1.25 -1.15 -8.83
C GLY A 171 1.34 -1.61 -7.39
N ALA A 172 0.23 -1.55 -6.70
CA ALA A 172 0.00 -2.17 -5.41
C ALA A 172 -0.91 -3.40 -5.55
N SER A 173 -0.72 -4.33 -4.63
CA SER A 173 -1.65 -5.44 -4.37
C SER A 173 -3.08 -4.97 -4.10
N THR A 174 -4.00 -5.93 -4.06
CA THR A 174 -5.43 -5.72 -3.80
C THR A 174 -5.72 -4.73 -2.68
N ILE A 175 -6.71 -3.86 -2.91
CA ILE A 175 -7.16 -2.83 -1.97
C ILE A 175 -7.55 -3.45 -0.62
N GLY A 176 -7.07 -2.87 0.48
CA GLY A 176 -7.28 -3.43 1.83
C GLY A 176 -6.54 -4.76 2.06
N ALA A 177 -5.41 -4.93 1.37
CA ALA A 177 -4.52 -6.08 1.52
C ALA A 177 -4.14 -6.33 2.99
N ASP A 178 -4.22 -7.60 3.39
CA ASP A 178 -3.60 -8.07 4.63
C ASP A 178 -2.06 -8.02 4.53
N LYS A 179 -1.36 -8.29 5.63
CA LYS A 179 0.11 -8.29 5.70
C LYS A 179 0.78 -9.10 4.58
N HIS A 180 0.21 -10.24 4.20
CA HIS A 180 0.79 -11.07 3.15
C HIS A 180 0.51 -10.47 1.78
N ARG A 181 -0.65 -9.86 1.59
CA ARG A 181 -0.97 -9.22 0.32
C ARG A 181 -0.29 -7.87 0.16
N CYS A 182 0.08 -7.17 1.23
CA CYS A 182 0.55 -5.77 1.17
C CYS A 182 1.88 -5.62 0.45
N MET A 183 1.84 -5.58 -0.87
CA MET A 183 3.03 -5.55 -1.70
C MET A 183 2.87 -4.55 -2.84
N LEU A 184 3.95 -3.84 -3.15
CA LEU A 184 4.00 -2.87 -4.23
C LEU A 184 5.17 -3.20 -5.15
N GLN A 185 5.03 -2.86 -6.42
CA GLN A 185 6.11 -2.88 -7.38
C GLN A 185 6.26 -1.51 -8.01
N ILE A 186 7.45 -0.93 -7.89
CA ILE A 186 7.74 0.46 -8.25
C ILE A 186 8.95 0.49 -9.18
N GLY A 187 8.78 1.07 -10.36
CA GLY A 187 9.83 1.28 -11.35
C GLY A 187 10.98 2.13 -10.82
N LEU A 188 12.19 1.93 -11.37
CA LEU A 188 13.42 2.58 -10.92
C LEU A 188 13.25 4.10 -10.71
N TYR A 189 12.80 4.80 -11.76
CA TYR A 189 12.61 6.26 -11.76
C TYR A 189 11.33 6.72 -11.05
N SER A 190 10.40 5.80 -10.78
CA SER A 190 9.13 6.12 -10.15
C SER A 190 9.23 6.12 -8.63
N PHE A 191 10.21 5.43 -8.04
CA PHE A 191 10.37 5.36 -6.59
C PHE A 191 10.65 6.74 -5.98
N GLY A 192 11.39 7.60 -6.70
CA GLY A 192 11.60 9.00 -6.28
C GLY A 192 10.41 9.93 -6.54
N LYS A 193 9.35 9.45 -7.20
CA LYS A 193 8.18 10.27 -7.52
C LYS A 193 7.16 10.14 -6.42
N LEU A 194 6.99 11.23 -5.70
CA LEU A 194 6.05 11.32 -4.58
C LEU A 194 4.62 10.93 -4.98
N VAL A 195 4.18 11.38 -6.17
CA VAL A 195 2.86 11.03 -6.73
C VAL A 195 2.71 9.53 -6.91
N THR A 196 3.75 8.83 -7.39
CA THR A 196 3.68 7.38 -7.55
C THR A 196 3.59 6.70 -6.19
N LEU A 197 4.50 7.00 -5.26
CA LEU A 197 4.45 6.34 -3.94
C LEU A 197 3.11 6.57 -3.25
N ALA A 198 2.61 7.82 -3.25
CA ALA A 198 1.36 8.14 -2.58
C ALA A 198 0.14 7.49 -3.25
N HIS A 199 0.13 7.39 -4.58
CA HIS A 199 -0.88 6.65 -5.34
C HIS A 199 -0.92 5.18 -4.89
N GLU A 200 0.23 4.49 -4.93
CA GLU A 200 0.27 3.06 -4.69
C GLU A 200 -0.02 2.69 -3.23
N PHE A 201 0.44 3.50 -2.28
CA PHE A 201 0.04 3.34 -0.88
C PHE A 201 -1.45 3.65 -0.66
N GLY A 202 -2.03 4.58 -1.44
CA GLY A 202 -3.47 4.86 -1.42
C GLY A 202 -4.31 3.62 -1.72
N HIS A 203 -3.89 2.78 -2.67
CA HIS A 203 -4.58 1.51 -2.94
C HIS A 203 -4.63 0.60 -1.72
N LEU A 204 -3.54 0.50 -0.96
CA LEU A 204 -3.50 -0.31 0.27
C LEU A 204 -4.45 0.21 1.35
N GLN A 205 -4.69 1.52 1.37
CA GLN A 205 -5.57 2.18 2.34
C GLN A 205 -7.06 2.20 1.94
N GLY A 206 -7.43 1.69 0.77
CA GLY A 206 -8.85 1.67 0.35
C GLY A 206 -9.15 2.41 -0.95
N CYS A 207 -8.20 3.17 -1.50
CA CYS A 207 -8.46 4.05 -2.64
C CYS A 207 -8.54 3.24 -3.95
N ARG A 208 -9.55 3.52 -4.78
CA ARG A 208 -9.66 2.94 -6.12
C ARG A 208 -9.15 3.90 -7.18
N HIS A 209 -8.74 3.34 -8.32
CA HIS A 209 -8.33 4.08 -9.52
C HIS A 209 -9.31 5.21 -9.91
N GLU A 210 -10.61 4.97 -9.77
CA GLU A 210 -11.66 5.90 -10.18
C GLU A 210 -11.94 7.03 -9.18
N TYR A 211 -11.57 6.83 -7.90
CA TYR A 211 -11.90 7.73 -6.80
C TYR A 211 -10.68 8.50 -6.30
N GLY A 212 -9.45 8.05 -6.58
CA GLY A 212 -8.27 8.69 -6.02
C GLY A 212 -8.30 8.69 -4.49
N TYR A 213 -7.35 9.38 -3.86
CA TYR A 213 -7.44 9.65 -2.43
C TYR A 213 -8.55 10.69 -2.21
N GLU A 214 -9.81 10.25 -2.05
CA GLU A 214 -10.93 11.14 -1.69
C GLU A 214 -10.74 11.64 -0.25
N SER A 215 -9.90 12.67 -0.09
CA SER A 215 -10.05 13.59 1.03
C SER A 215 -11.41 14.33 0.85
N PRO A 216 -12.22 14.52 1.91
CA PRO A 216 -13.49 15.26 1.84
C PRO A 216 -13.36 16.71 1.40
N SER A 217 -12.13 17.23 1.28
CA SER A 217 -11.83 18.57 0.82
C SER A 217 -10.79 18.53 -0.30
N PRO A 218 -10.93 19.38 -1.34
CA PRO A 218 -9.90 19.53 -2.36
C PRO A 218 -8.59 19.92 -1.65
N VAL A 219 -7.64 19.00 -1.68
CA VAL A 219 -6.30 19.23 -1.15
C VAL A 219 -5.62 20.25 -2.05
N THR A 220 -5.39 21.45 -1.54
CA THR A 220 -4.52 22.43 -2.21
C THR A 220 -3.08 22.18 -1.77
N PHE A 221 -2.24 21.63 -2.65
CA PHE A 221 -0.83 21.39 -2.34
C PHE A 221 -0.07 22.71 -2.29
N THR A 222 0.45 23.05 -1.10
CA THR A 222 1.42 24.14 -0.98
C THR A 222 2.80 23.55 -1.22
N TYR A 223 3.31 23.77 -2.43
CA TYR A 223 4.68 23.56 -2.93
C TYR A 223 5.64 22.75 -2.05
N VAL A 224 5.90 21.50 -2.45
CA VAL A 224 7.14 20.77 -2.10
C VAL A 224 7.86 20.48 -3.42
N ASP A 225 9.10 20.95 -3.55
CA ASP A 225 10.03 20.68 -4.66
C ASP A 225 9.75 21.28 -6.06
N ASN A 226 9.04 22.43 -6.16
CA ASN A 226 8.98 23.25 -7.38
C ASN A 226 8.38 22.56 -8.63
N ASP A 227 7.76 21.40 -8.45
CA ASP A 227 7.00 20.69 -9.48
C ASP A 227 5.53 21.15 -9.46
N THR A 228 4.97 21.46 -10.62
CA THR A 228 3.53 21.74 -10.77
C THR A 228 2.72 20.45 -10.64
N TYR A 229 2.08 20.27 -9.49
CA TYR A 229 1.16 19.17 -9.24
C TYR A 229 -0.29 19.66 -9.34
N THR A 230 -0.89 19.53 -10.53
CA THR A 230 -2.33 19.82 -10.73
C THR A 230 -3.19 18.74 -10.10
N ASP A 231 -3.81 19.07 -8.96
CA ASP A 231 -5.14 18.65 -8.43
C ASP A 231 -5.63 17.21 -8.55
N TYR A 232 -4.78 16.27 -8.94
CA TYR A 232 -5.21 14.90 -9.19
C TYR A 232 -4.23 13.93 -8.56
N TYR A 233 -4.51 13.60 -7.31
CA TYR A 233 -4.37 12.22 -6.83
C TYR A 233 -5.47 11.35 -7.46
N ARG A 234 -5.84 11.60 -8.74
CA ARG A 234 -6.45 10.54 -9.54
C ARG A 234 -5.33 9.56 -9.74
N THR A 235 -5.52 8.46 -9.06
CA THR A 235 -4.97 7.20 -9.43
C THR A 235 -5.17 7.00 -10.95
N ILE A 236 -4.11 7.27 -11.72
CA ILE A 236 -4.10 7.22 -13.20
C ILE A 236 -4.44 5.82 -13.68
#